data_AF-A0A8J4LZ43-F1
#
_entry.id   AF-A0A8J4LZ43-F1
#
_cell.length_a   1.000
_cell.length_b   1.000
_cell.length_c   1.000
_cell.angle_alpha   90.00
_cell.angle_beta   90.00
_cell.angle_gamma   90.00
#
_symmetry.space_group_name_H-M   'P 1'
#
loop_
_entity.id
_entity.type
_entity.pdbx_description
1 polymer ?
#
loop_
_entity_poly.entity_id
_entity_poly.type
_entity_poly.pdbx_seq_one_letter_code
_entity_poly.pdbx_strand_id
1 'polypeptide(L)'
;GLLVGVGSAMGNGCTSGHGICGSARLSPRSFAYTATFMASGMLTATATGSAAALNIAPLPAALVMPKVAEAQLAAVIAAAGIATFAALAAVQRLMGAADSKQQKLQQFRGLELASELLAGCIFALGLGLSGMSRPSKVAGFLTLGAPSWDPSLPFVMAGAVAVAMVAYQGVMRFRMMAKPLFCPTFQIPTSSVIDLKLLAGGVIFGAGWGLAGICPGPALVGALTGDPHVLGYIAAMVGGMFLQGRLEALVARVGSGGGRSTKSMST
;
A
#
# COMPACT_ATOMS: atom_id res chain seq x y z
N GLY A 1 13.38 -2.52 2.63
CA GLY A 1 12.64 -1.88 3.73
C GLY A 1 12.83 -0.37 3.73
N LEU A 2 14.00 0.11 4.18
CA LEU A 2 14.26 1.54 4.42
C LEU A 2 13.91 2.46 3.23
N LEU A 3 14.46 2.19 2.04
CA LEU A 3 14.18 2.98 0.83
C LEU A 3 12.69 3.00 0.49
N VAL A 4 12.02 1.85 0.57
CA VAL A 4 10.56 1.75 0.35
C VAL A 4 9.80 2.63 1.35
N GLY A 5 10.20 2.62 2.63
CA GLY A 5 9.62 3.45 3.66
C GLY A 5 9.79 4.95 3.41
N VAL A 6 11.02 5.38 3.10
CA VAL A 6 11.34 6.79 2.77
C VAL A 6 10.56 7.24 1.54
N GLY A 7 10.60 6.46 0.46
CA GLY A 7 9.91 6.76 -0.78
C GLY A 7 8.39 6.85 -0.60
N SER A 8 7.80 5.93 0.18
CA SER A 8 6.37 5.97 0.51
C SER A 8 5.97 7.19 1.32
N ALA A 9 6.80 7.61 2.29
CA ALA A 9 6.55 8.82 3.06
C ALA A 9 6.67 10.08 2.19
N MET A 10 7.67 10.15 1.31
CA MET A 10 7.86 11.26 0.37
C MET A 10 6.73 11.38 -0.66
N GLY A 11 6.30 10.24 -1.22
CA GLY A 11 5.24 10.17 -2.22
C GLY A 11 3.82 10.24 -1.65
N ASN A 12 3.68 10.24 -0.32
CA ASN A 12 2.42 10.12 0.41
C ASN A 12 1.55 8.95 -0.12
N GLY A 13 2.18 7.79 -0.33
CA GLY A 13 1.49 6.62 -0.86
C GLY A 13 2.40 5.44 -1.20
N CYS A 14 1.77 4.34 -1.62
CA CYS A 14 2.41 3.08 -1.98
C CYS A 14 1.79 2.52 -3.28
N THR A 15 2.15 1.28 -3.64
CA THR A 15 1.64 0.59 -4.83
C THR A 15 0.11 0.46 -4.85
N SER A 16 -0.55 0.16 -3.73
CA SER A 16 -2.02 0.10 -3.68
C SER A 16 -2.66 1.49 -3.73
N GLY A 17 -2.06 2.47 -3.05
CA GLY A 17 -2.58 3.84 -2.99
C GLY A 17 -2.54 4.59 -4.32
N HIS A 18 -1.37 4.66 -4.96
CA HIS A 18 -1.21 5.32 -6.26
C HIS A 18 -1.48 4.37 -7.43
N GLY A 19 -0.95 3.14 -7.37
CA GLY A 19 -1.03 2.19 -8.47
C GLY A 19 -2.43 1.62 -8.71
N ILE A 20 -3.20 1.31 -7.66
CA ILE A 20 -4.57 0.78 -7.79
C ILE A 20 -5.61 1.91 -7.64
N CYS A 21 -5.73 2.48 -6.44
CA CYS A 21 -6.78 3.45 -6.14
C CYS A 21 -6.58 4.77 -6.91
N GLY A 22 -5.34 5.22 -7.06
CA GLY A 22 -4.99 6.43 -7.82
C GLY A 22 -5.27 6.30 -9.32
N SER A 23 -4.86 5.20 -9.92
CA SER A 23 -5.14 4.86 -11.33
C SER A 23 -6.64 4.72 -11.61
N ALA A 24 -7.38 4.06 -10.71
CA ALA A 24 -8.83 3.90 -10.82
C ALA A 24 -9.60 5.23 -10.78
N ARG A 25 -9.06 6.23 -10.06
CA ARG A 25 -9.57 7.61 -10.02
C ARG A 25 -9.12 8.46 -11.22
N LEU A 26 -8.30 7.92 -12.12
CA LEU A 26 -7.70 8.64 -13.25
C LEU A 26 -6.89 9.87 -12.82
N SER A 27 -6.20 9.80 -11.69
CA SER A 27 -5.39 10.93 -11.21
C SER A 27 -4.06 11.01 -11.94
N PRO A 28 -3.73 12.15 -12.60
CA PRO A 28 -2.44 12.33 -13.28
C PRO A 28 -1.26 12.25 -12.30
N ARG A 29 -1.43 12.73 -11.06
CA ARG A 29 -0.45 12.61 -9.98
C ARG A 29 -0.11 11.14 -9.70
N SER A 30 -1.13 10.29 -9.61
CA SER A 30 -0.93 8.87 -9.33
C SER A 30 -0.35 8.10 -10.51
N PHE A 31 -0.70 8.45 -11.75
CA PHE A 31 -0.05 7.88 -12.93
C PHE A 31 1.43 8.26 -13.01
N ALA A 32 1.78 9.53 -12.74
CA ALA A 32 3.17 9.98 -12.71
C ALA A 32 3.98 9.20 -11.68
N TYR A 33 3.50 9.12 -10.43
CA TYR A 33 4.16 8.33 -9.39
C TYR A 33 4.31 6.86 -9.78
N THR A 34 3.26 6.27 -10.36
CA THR A 34 3.24 4.86 -10.77
C THR A 34 4.23 4.57 -11.88
N ALA A 35 4.27 5.40 -12.92
CA ALA A 35 5.25 5.27 -13.99
C ALA A 35 6.68 5.40 -13.45
N THR A 36 6.93 6.38 -12.57
CA THR A 36 8.27 6.62 -12.01
C THR A 36 8.76 5.46 -11.14
N PHE A 37 7.94 4.96 -10.21
CA PHE A 37 8.40 3.84 -9.37
C PHE A 37 8.53 2.55 -10.18
N MET A 38 7.67 2.33 -11.18
CA MET A 38 7.73 1.12 -11.99
C MET A 38 9.01 1.12 -12.83
N ALA A 39 9.31 2.24 -13.51
CA ALA A 39 10.54 2.39 -14.29
C ALA A 39 11.78 2.22 -13.40
N SER A 40 11.82 2.88 -12.24
CA SER A 40 12.94 2.75 -11.32
C SER A 40 13.08 1.33 -10.77
N GLY A 41 11.97 0.67 -10.44
CA GLY A 41 11.99 -0.71 -9.92
C GLY A 41 12.46 -1.72 -10.95
N MET A 42 12.01 -1.61 -12.21
CA MET A 42 12.45 -2.47 -13.30
C MET A 42 13.94 -2.25 -13.59
N LEU A 43 14.37 -0.99 -13.65
CA LEU A 43 15.78 -0.65 -13.86
C LEU A 43 16.66 -1.21 -12.74
N THR A 44 16.28 -0.98 -11.48
CA THR A 44 17.05 -1.46 -10.33
C THR A 44 17.08 -2.98 -10.28
N ALA A 45 15.94 -3.67 -10.39
CA ALA A 45 15.90 -5.13 -10.35
C ALA A 45 16.73 -5.78 -11.46
N THR A 46 16.70 -5.21 -12.66
CA THR A 46 17.47 -5.68 -13.81
C THR A 46 18.96 -5.41 -13.62
N ALA A 47 19.33 -4.22 -13.15
CA ALA A 47 20.72 -3.84 -12.91
C ALA A 47 21.37 -4.63 -11.76
N THR A 48 20.62 -4.94 -10.70
CA THR A 48 21.13 -5.70 -9.55
C THR A 48 20.97 -7.21 -9.68
N GLY A 49 20.37 -7.69 -10.77
CA GLY A 49 20.12 -9.10 -10.96
C GLY A 49 19.27 -9.70 -9.85
N SER A 50 18.24 -8.98 -9.37
CA SER A 50 17.43 -9.41 -8.21
C SER A 50 16.83 -10.80 -8.40
N ALA A 51 16.53 -11.20 -9.64
CA ALA A 51 16.08 -12.55 -9.95
C ALA A 51 17.16 -13.62 -9.73
N ALA A 52 18.42 -13.33 -10.05
CA ALA A 52 19.55 -14.22 -9.77
C ALA A 52 19.86 -14.27 -8.26
N ALA A 53 19.81 -13.13 -7.57
CA ALA A 53 20.01 -13.04 -6.13
C ALA A 53 18.96 -13.85 -5.32
N LEU A 54 17.74 -13.96 -5.85
CA LEU A 54 16.65 -14.75 -5.27
C LEU A 54 16.60 -16.20 -5.78
N ASN A 55 17.60 -16.66 -6.54
CA ASN A 55 17.66 -18.00 -7.13
C ASN A 55 16.38 -18.41 -7.89
N ILE A 56 15.81 -17.48 -8.66
CA ILE A 56 14.56 -17.73 -9.39
C ILE A 56 14.87 -18.60 -10.61
N ALA A 57 14.36 -19.83 -10.61
CA ALA A 57 14.44 -20.72 -11.76
C ALA A 57 13.67 -20.15 -12.98
N PRO A 58 14.08 -20.50 -14.22
CA PRO A 58 13.34 -20.12 -15.43
C PRO A 58 11.87 -20.58 -15.34
N LEU A 59 10.95 -19.78 -15.88
CA LEU A 59 9.53 -20.14 -15.85
C LEU A 59 9.31 -21.47 -16.59
N PRO A 60 8.63 -22.46 -15.99
CA PRO A 60 8.23 -23.66 -16.71
C PRO A 60 7.26 -23.27 -17.84
N ALA A 61 7.29 -24.00 -18.95
CA ALA A 61 6.43 -23.75 -20.12
C ALA A 61 4.92 -23.84 -19.82
N ALA A 62 4.53 -24.37 -18.67
CA ALA A 62 3.15 -24.46 -18.20
C ALA A 62 2.91 -23.54 -17.00
N LEU A 63 1.86 -22.72 -17.09
CA LEU A 63 1.34 -21.88 -16.02
C LEU A 63 0.70 -22.80 -14.96
N VAL A 64 1.50 -23.27 -14.00
CA VAL A 64 1.00 -24.12 -12.90
C VAL A 64 0.22 -23.23 -11.93
N MET A 65 -1.09 -23.46 -11.83
CA MET A 65 -1.94 -22.81 -10.83
C MET A 65 -1.46 -23.12 -9.40
N PRO A 66 -1.67 -22.20 -8.43
CA PRO A 66 -1.30 -22.44 -7.05
C PRO A 66 -1.95 -23.74 -6.52
N LYS A 67 -1.13 -24.62 -5.93
CA LYS A 67 -1.62 -25.83 -5.25
C LYS A 67 -2.37 -25.43 -3.96
N VAL A 68 -3.37 -26.23 -3.60
CA VAL A 68 -4.29 -26.11 -2.42
C VAL A 68 -3.67 -25.67 -1.08
N ALA A 69 -2.35 -25.78 -0.88
CA ALA A 69 -1.66 -25.23 0.30
C ALA A 69 -1.75 -23.68 0.40
N GLU A 70 -1.88 -22.98 -0.73
CA GLU A 70 -2.05 -21.51 -0.80
C GLU A 70 -3.46 -21.08 -0.32
N ALA A 71 -4.47 -21.93 -0.49
CA ALA A 71 -5.81 -21.70 0.03
C ALA A 71 -5.87 -21.83 1.56
N GLN A 72 -5.03 -22.68 2.15
CA GLN A 72 -4.91 -22.82 3.61
C GLN A 72 -4.29 -21.56 4.23
N LEU A 73 -3.26 -20.99 3.60
CA LEU A 73 -2.65 -19.72 4.03
C LEU A 73 -3.66 -18.57 3.94
N ALA A 74 -4.42 -18.50 2.85
CA ALA A 74 -5.51 -17.54 2.68
C ALA A 74 -6.58 -17.71 3.78
N ALA A 75 -6.99 -18.95 4.08
CA ALA A 75 -7.95 -19.24 5.14
C ALA A 75 -7.45 -18.87 6.55
N VAL A 76 -6.17 -19.10 6.85
CA VAL A 76 -5.55 -18.70 8.12
C VAL A 76 -5.48 -17.18 8.26
N ILE A 77 -5.13 -16.46 7.19
CA ILE A 77 -5.11 -14.98 7.18
C ILE A 77 -6.53 -14.44 7.41
N ALA A 78 -7.55 -15.02 6.76
CA ALA A 78 -8.94 -14.64 6.98
C ALA A 78 -9.40 -14.94 8.41
N ALA A 79 -9.07 -16.11 8.95
CA ALA A 79 -9.42 -16.50 10.31
C ALA A 79 -8.75 -15.61 11.36
N ALA A 80 -7.46 -15.27 11.18
CA ALA A 80 -6.71 -14.37 12.05
C ALA A 80 -7.28 -12.94 12.01
N GLY A 81 -7.66 -12.46 10.83
CA GLY A 81 -8.34 -11.17 10.66
C GLY A 81 -9.69 -11.11 11.39
N ILE A 82 -10.51 -12.15 11.23
CA ILE A 82 -11.82 -12.28 11.91
C ILE A 82 -11.63 -12.36 13.44
N ALA A 83 -10.66 -13.12 13.94
CA ALA A 83 -10.39 -13.27 15.37
C ALA A 83 -9.90 -11.96 16.01
N THR A 84 -8.98 -11.24 15.35
CA THR A 84 -8.48 -9.94 15.80
C THR A 84 -9.62 -8.92 15.90
N PHE A 85 -10.55 -8.96 14.94
CA PHE A 85 -11.72 -8.10 14.96
C PHE A 85 -12.73 -8.47 16.04
N ALA A 86 -13.01 -9.77 16.24
CA ALA A 86 -13.89 -10.23 17.30
C ALA A 86 -13.36 -9.77 18.67
N ALA A 87 -12.04 -9.81 18.88
CA ALA A 87 -11.39 -9.30 20.08
C ALA A 87 -11.53 -7.77 20.22
N LEU A 88 -11.25 -6.98 19.18
CA LEU A 88 -11.38 -5.52 19.22
C LEU A 88 -12.84 -5.07 19.42
N ALA A 89 -13.80 -5.74 18.76
CA ALA A 89 -15.23 -5.48 18.91
C ALA A 89 -15.73 -5.86 20.32
N ALA A 90 -15.21 -6.93 20.92
CA ALA A 90 -15.50 -7.30 22.30
C ALA A 90 -14.95 -6.25 23.29
N VAL A 91 -13.71 -5.80 23.11
CA VAL A 91 -13.09 -4.74 23.92
C VAL A 91 -13.88 -3.43 23.82
N GLN A 92 -14.31 -3.04 22.62
CA GLN A 92 -15.13 -1.83 22.45
C GLN A 92 -16.50 -1.94 23.14
N ARG A 93 -17.15 -3.10 23.08
CA ARG A 93 -18.42 -3.34 23.78
C ARG A 93 -18.28 -3.32 25.30
N LEU A 94 -17.17 -3.86 25.83
CA LEU A 94 -16.86 -3.83 27.25
C LEU A 94 -16.57 -2.40 27.74
N MET A 95 -15.94 -1.56 26.91
CA MET A 95 -15.63 -0.17 27.24
C MET A 95 -16.82 0.79 27.05
N GLY A 96 -17.81 0.44 26.23
CA GLY A 96 -18.95 1.30 25.87
C GLY A 96 -20.20 1.20 26.75
N ALA A 97 -20.21 0.30 27.75
CA ALA A 97 -21.42 -0.05 28.49
C ALA A 97 -21.91 1.01 29.51
N ALA A 98 -21.28 2.19 29.60
CA ALA A 98 -21.54 3.17 30.65
C ALA A 98 -22.29 4.45 30.22
N ASP A 99 -22.44 4.76 28.91
CA ASP A 99 -23.07 6.02 28.47
C ASP A 99 -23.88 5.86 27.16
N SER A 100 -25.17 6.19 27.22
CA SER A 100 -26.16 6.08 26.13
C SER A 100 -25.86 6.97 24.93
N LYS A 101 -25.17 8.12 25.13
CA LYS A 101 -24.77 9.02 24.04
C LYS A 101 -23.51 8.51 23.33
N GLN A 102 -22.58 7.91 24.07
CA GLN A 102 -21.43 7.19 23.48
C GLN A 102 -21.88 5.94 22.71
N GLN A 103 -22.93 5.25 23.15
CA GLN A 103 -23.44 4.03 22.51
C GLN A 103 -23.87 4.25 21.04
N LYS A 104 -24.54 5.38 20.72
CA LYS A 104 -24.89 5.74 19.33
C LYS A 104 -23.65 6.07 18.47
N LEU A 105 -22.69 6.80 19.01
CA LEU A 105 -21.42 7.11 18.32
C LEU A 105 -20.55 5.87 18.11
N GLN A 106 -20.55 4.94 19.07
CA GLN A 106 -19.85 3.67 18.95
C GLN A 106 -20.48 2.71 17.94
N GLN A 107 -21.80 2.71 17.77
CA GLN A 107 -22.46 1.88 16.76
C GLN A 107 -22.02 2.22 15.32
N PHE A 108 -21.89 3.51 14.99
CA PHE A 108 -21.37 3.93 13.68
C PHE A 108 -19.89 3.58 13.51
N ARG A 109 -19.07 3.80 14.54
CA ARG A 109 -17.63 3.50 14.51
C ARG A 109 -17.34 1.99 14.43
N GLY A 110 -18.17 1.15 15.05
CA GLY A 110 -18.07 -0.30 14.97
C GLY A 110 -18.39 -0.84 13.58
N LEU A 111 -19.37 -0.24 12.88
CA LEU A 111 -19.75 -0.63 11.52
C LEU A 111 -18.73 -0.15 10.46
N GLU A 112 -18.17 1.06 10.66
CA GLU A 112 -17.03 1.57 9.90
C GLU A 112 -15.83 0.63 10.00
N LEU A 113 -15.42 0.29 11.23
CA LEU A 113 -14.32 -0.65 11.47
C LEU A 113 -14.58 -2.05 10.89
N ALA A 114 -15.82 -2.53 10.97
CA ALA A 114 -16.22 -3.80 10.35
C ALA A 114 -16.02 -3.78 8.84
N SER A 115 -16.37 -2.66 8.19
CA SER A 115 -16.21 -2.50 6.74
C SER A 115 -14.74 -2.38 6.33
N GLU A 116 -13.91 -1.67 7.11
CA GLU A 116 -12.46 -1.57 6.89
C GLU A 116 -11.77 -2.92 7.04
N LEU A 117 -12.15 -3.69 8.08
CA LEU A 117 -11.64 -5.03 8.27
C LEU A 117 -12.07 -5.96 7.13
N LEU A 118 -13.34 -5.96 6.75
CA LEU A 118 -13.83 -6.81 5.68
C LEU A 118 -13.07 -6.53 4.38
N ALA A 119 -12.86 -5.25 4.05
CA ALA A 119 -12.04 -4.85 2.90
C ALA A 119 -10.59 -5.32 3.04
N GLY A 120 -9.98 -5.19 4.22
CA GLY A 120 -8.63 -5.66 4.51
C GLY A 120 -8.47 -7.18 4.40
N CYS A 121 -9.42 -7.96 4.91
CA CYS A 121 -9.45 -9.41 4.82
C CYS A 121 -9.61 -9.88 3.38
N ILE A 122 -10.55 -9.28 2.62
CA ILE A 122 -10.73 -9.59 1.20
C ILE A 122 -9.47 -9.25 0.41
N PHE A 123 -8.84 -8.12 0.70
CA PHE A 123 -7.58 -7.72 0.06
C PHE A 123 -6.45 -8.70 0.39
N ALA A 124 -6.27 -9.08 1.65
CA ALA A 124 -5.25 -10.03 2.08
C ALA A 124 -5.48 -11.43 1.49
N LEU A 125 -6.73 -11.89 1.42
CA LEU A 125 -7.13 -13.09 0.70
C LEU A 125 -6.75 -13.02 -0.79
N GLY A 126 -7.05 -11.90 -1.45
CA GLY A 126 -6.67 -11.67 -2.85
C GLY A 126 -5.14 -11.68 -3.06
N LEU A 127 -4.36 -11.13 -2.12
CA LEU A 127 -2.89 -11.18 -2.16
C LEU A 127 -2.36 -12.60 -2.00
N GLY A 128 -2.98 -13.42 -1.14
CA GLY A 128 -2.65 -14.84 -0.98
C GLY A 128 -2.98 -15.64 -2.24
N LEU A 129 -4.22 -15.53 -2.74
CA LEU A 129 -4.69 -16.26 -3.93
C LEU A 129 -3.92 -15.90 -5.20
N SER A 130 -3.49 -14.65 -5.34
CA SER A 130 -2.67 -14.20 -6.48
C SER A 130 -1.20 -14.60 -6.38
N GLY A 131 -0.74 -15.11 -5.23
CA GLY A 131 0.67 -15.46 -5.00
C GLY A 131 1.61 -14.25 -4.95
N MET A 132 1.09 -13.03 -4.86
CA MET A 132 1.90 -11.79 -4.74
C MET A 132 2.66 -11.69 -3.41
N SER A 133 2.38 -12.56 -2.45
CA SER A 133 3.18 -12.78 -1.24
C SER A 133 4.58 -13.33 -1.53
N ARG A 134 4.79 -13.96 -2.69
CA ARG A 134 6.05 -14.61 -3.04
C ARG A 134 6.99 -13.59 -3.68
N PRO A 135 8.19 -13.33 -3.11
CA PRO A 135 9.15 -12.38 -3.67
C PRO A 135 9.57 -12.75 -5.10
N SER A 136 9.59 -14.05 -5.42
CA SER A 136 9.93 -14.55 -6.75
C SER A 136 8.96 -14.08 -7.85
N LYS A 137 7.66 -13.97 -7.55
CA LYS A 137 6.66 -13.46 -8.50
C LYS A 137 6.87 -11.99 -8.82
N VAL A 138 7.18 -11.20 -7.79
CA VAL A 138 7.38 -9.76 -7.89
C VAL A 138 8.70 -9.44 -8.59
N ALA A 139 9.80 -10.09 -8.19
CA ALA A 139 11.11 -9.91 -8.81
C ALA A 139 11.14 -10.46 -10.25
N GLY A 140 10.43 -11.56 -10.53
CA GLY A 140 10.26 -12.11 -11.88
C GLY A 140 9.58 -11.11 -12.82
N PHE A 141 8.51 -10.44 -12.37
CA PHE A 141 7.88 -9.38 -13.17
C PHE A 141 8.83 -8.19 -13.43
N LEU A 142 9.60 -7.79 -12.42
CA LEU A 142 10.46 -6.60 -12.49
C LEU A 142 11.69 -6.75 -13.37
N THR A 143 12.19 -7.97 -13.53
CA THR A 143 13.42 -8.25 -14.26
C THR A 143 13.09 -8.45 -15.74
N LEU A 144 12.81 -7.36 -16.44
CA LEU A 144 12.43 -7.38 -17.87
C LEU A 144 13.50 -8.07 -18.72
N GLY A 145 13.07 -9.03 -19.55
CA GLY A 145 13.96 -9.73 -20.49
C GLY A 145 14.78 -10.87 -19.90
N ALA A 146 14.67 -11.15 -18.60
CA ALA A 146 15.26 -12.36 -18.01
C ALA A 146 14.46 -13.62 -18.40
N PRO A 147 15.10 -14.80 -18.49
CA PRO A 147 14.40 -16.08 -18.71
C PRO A 147 13.34 -16.40 -17.64
N SER A 148 13.43 -15.76 -16.48
CA SER A 148 12.49 -15.86 -15.36
C SER A 148 11.40 -14.78 -15.39
N TRP A 149 11.25 -14.03 -16.49
CA TRP A 149 10.27 -12.94 -16.56
C TRP A 149 8.84 -13.47 -16.53
N ASP A 150 8.05 -13.01 -15.56
CA ASP A 150 6.68 -13.47 -15.30
C ASP A 150 5.66 -12.33 -15.54
N PRO A 151 4.78 -12.44 -16.56
CA PRO A 151 3.77 -11.43 -16.86
C PRO A 151 2.50 -11.52 -15.99
N SER A 152 2.41 -12.40 -14.99
CA SER A 152 1.17 -12.57 -14.20
C SER A 152 0.80 -11.36 -13.34
N LEU A 153 1.80 -10.62 -12.82
CA LEU A 153 1.57 -9.46 -11.96
C LEU A 153 0.74 -8.33 -12.62
N PRO A 154 1.04 -7.89 -13.86
CA PRO A 154 0.24 -6.85 -14.51
C PRO A 154 -1.19 -7.30 -14.79
N PHE A 155 -1.47 -8.59 -15.01
CA PHE A 155 -2.84 -9.09 -15.13
C PHE A 155 -3.63 -8.95 -13.83
N VAL A 156 -3.02 -9.31 -12.69
CA VAL A 156 -3.65 -9.15 -11.37
C VAL A 156 -3.87 -7.67 -11.06
N MET A 157 -2.88 -6.82 -11.34
CA MET A 157 -2.98 -5.39 -11.12
C MET A 157 -4.07 -4.75 -12.01
N ALA A 158 -4.13 -5.13 -13.29
CA ALA A 158 -5.16 -4.64 -14.22
C ALA A 158 -6.56 -5.05 -13.79
N GLY A 159 -6.76 -6.29 -13.33
CA GLY A 159 -8.04 -6.74 -12.77
C GLY A 159 -8.45 -5.95 -11.54
N ALA A 160 -7.52 -5.73 -10.60
CA ALA A 160 -7.77 -4.92 -9.40
C ALA A 160 -8.11 -3.46 -9.75
N VAL A 161 -7.36 -2.85 -10.69
CA VAL A 161 -7.62 -1.50 -11.19
C VAL A 161 -8.97 -1.42 -11.87
N ALA A 162 -9.36 -2.39 -12.70
CA ALA A 162 -10.64 -2.39 -13.41
C ALA A 162 -11.83 -2.40 -12.44
N VAL A 163 -11.81 -3.29 -11.44
CA VAL A 163 -12.85 -3.35 -10.40
C VAL A 163 -12.90 -2.06 -9.61
N ALA A 164 -11.74 -1.55 -9.16
CA ALA A 164 -11.65 -0.29 -8.44
C ALA A 164 -12.14 0.88 -9.31
N MET A 165 -11.84 0.88 -10.61
CA MET A 165 -12.24 1.92 -11.55
C MET A 165 -13.76 1.96 -11.72
N VAL A 166 -14.42 0.81 -11.89
CA VAL A 166 -15.89 0.76 -11.94
C VAL A 166 -16.50 1.35 -10.67
N ALA A 167 -15.97 1.00 -9.50
CA ALA A 167 -16.44 1.54 -8.22
C ALA A 167 -16.22 3.07 -8.10
N TYR A 168 -14.99 3.55 -8.34
CA TYR A 168 -14.66 4.97 -8.24
C TYR A 168 -15.40 5.81 -9.29
N GLN A 169 -15.49 5.36 -10.54
CA GLN A 169 -16.20 6.08 -11.60
C GLN A 169 -17.72 6.04 -11.38
N GLY A 170 -18.28 4.92 -10.89
CA GLY A 170 -19.68 4.83 -10.47
C GLY A 170 -20.06 5.89 -9.43
N VAL A 171 -19.21 6.06 -8.42
CA VAL A 171 -19.43 7.06 -7.36
C VAL A 171 -19.15 8.49 -7.84
N MET A 172 -18.01 8.73 -8.49
CA MET A 172 -17.54 10.09 -8.82
C MET A 172 -18.17 10.65 -10.10
N ARG A 173 -18.26 9.85 -11.16
CA ARG A 173 -18.73 10.29 -12.49
C ARG A 173 -20.23 10.10 -12.67
N PHE A 174 -20.77 8.98 -12.20
CA PHE A 174 -22.18 8.61 -12.34
C PHE A 174 -23.03 8.91 -11.10
N ARG A 175 -22.41 9.40 -10.01
CA ARG A 175 -23.08 9.77 -8.75
C ARG A 175 -24.05 8.70 -8.23
N MET A 176 -23.69 7.42 -8.39
CA MET A 176 -24.52 6.30 -7.91
C MET A 176 -24.72 6.31 -6.39
N MET A 177 -23.85 7.01 -5.64
CA MET A 177 -23.97 7.19 -4.20
C MET A 177 -23.70 8.65 -3.82
N ALA A 178 -24.68 9.28 -3.16
CA ALA A 178 -24.57 10.66 -2.69
C ALA A 178 -23.73 10.80 -1.40
N LYS A 179 -23.64 9.73 -0.60
CA LYS A 179 -22.86 9.67 0.64
C LYS A 179 -22.38 8.23 0.91
N PRO A 180 -21.27 8.03 1.65
CA PRO A 180 -20.86 6.69 2.09
C PRO A 180 -21.93 6.06 2.98
N LEU A 181 -22.01 4.72 2.98
CA LEU A 181 -22.94 3.99 3.84
C LEU A 181 -22.56 4.07 5.33
N PHE A 182 -21.26 4.18 5.64
CA PHE A 182 -20.72 4.06 7.00
C PHE A 182 -19.92 5.28 7.48
N CYS A 183 -19.75 6.29 6.63
CA CYS A 183 -19.02 7.52 6.96
C CYS A 183 -19.85 8.75 6.53
N PRO A 184 -19.66 9.91 7.19
CA PRO A 184 -20.42 11.12 6.87
C PRO A 184 -20.03 11.73 5.51
N THR A 185 -18.78 11.58 5.07
CA THR A 185 -18.27 12.18 3.83
C THR A 185 -17.25 11.28 3.13
N PHE A 186 -17.16 11.39 1.80
CA PHE A 186 -16.10 10.74 1.02
C PHE A 186 -14.79 11.52 1.17
N GLN A 187 -13.75 10.89 1.73
CA GLN A 187 -12.40 11.46 1.82
C GLN A 187 -11.57 11.08 0.59
N ILE A 188 -11.75 11.79 -0.52
CA ILE A 188 -11.03 11.51 -1.77
C ILE A 188 -9.90 12.54 -1.94
N PRO A 189 -8.65 12.13 -2.13
CA PRO A 189 -7.55 13.04 -2.45
C PRO A 189 -7.83 13.84 -3.72
N THR A 190 -7.76 15.16 -3.63
CA THR A 190 -8.06 16.10 -4.73
C THR A 190 -6.83 16.65 -5.43
N SER A 191 -5.63 16.43 -4.88
CA SER A 191 -4.39 16.99 -5.46
C SER A 191 -3.99 16.26 -6.75
N SER A 192 -3.85 17.03 -7.82
CA SER A 192 -3.34 16.60 -9.13
C SER A 192 -1.91 17.10 -9.41
N VAL A 193 -1.31 17.85 -8.48
CA VAL A 193 0.00 18.48 -8.67
C VAL A 193 1.09 17.43 -8.73
N ILE A 194 1.96 17.53 -9.74
CA ILE A 194 3.15 16.69 -9.89
C ILE A 194 4.35 17.54 -9.45
N ASP A 195 4.92 17.19 -8.31
CA ASP A 195 6.07 17.88 -7.72
C ASP A 195 7.32 16.99 -7.74
N LEU A 196 8.51 17.60 -7.73
CA LEU A 196 9.78 16.86 -7.75
C LEU A 196 9.90 15.91 -6.55
N LYS A 197 9.33 16.28 -5.38
CA LYS A 197 9.28 15.43 -4.20
C LYS A 197 8.53 14.12 -4.45
N LEU A 198 7.42 14.17 -5.19
CA LEU A 198 6.66 12.98 -5.57
C LEU A 198 7.47 12.08 -6.50
N LEU A 199 8.09 12.65 -7.54
CA LEU A 199 8.91 11.88 -8.49
C LEU A 199 10.14 11.27 -7.80
N ALA A 200 10.85 12.05 -6.98
CA ALA A 200 11.98 11.57 -6.18
C ALA A 200 11.57 10.45 -5.23
N GLY A 201 10.42 10.59 -4.56
CA GLY A 201 9.83 9.53 -3.73
C GLY A 201 9.53 8.26 -4.54
N GLY A 202 9.02 8.42 -5.76
CA GLY A 202 8.75 7.31 -6.69
C GLY A 202 10.03 6.56 -7.10
N VAL A 203 11.10 7.28 -7.41
CA VAL A 203 12.41 6.67 -7.73
C VAL A 203 12.95 5.90 -6.52
N ILE A 204 12.98 6.52 -5.34
CA ILE A 204 13.51 5.89 -4.11
C ILE A 204 12.67 4.65 -3.74
N PHE A 205 11.34 4.76 -3.84
CA PHE A 205 10.42 3.65 -3.60
C PHE A 205 10.66 2.52 -4.60
N GLY A 206 10.72 2.85 -5.90
CA GLY A 206 10.93 1.88 -6.97
C GLY A 206 12.25 1.14 -6.83
N ALA A 207 13.35 1.86 -6.59
CA ALA A 207 14.66 1.25 -6.34
C ALA A 207 14.63 0.31 -5.14
N GLY A 208 14.07 0.75 -4.00
CA GLY A 208 13.94 -0.09 -2.82
C GLY A 208 13.09 -1.35 -3.04
N TRP A 209 12.03 -1.23 -3.83
CA TRP A 209 11.15 -2.33 -4.19
C TRP A 209 11.81 -3.30 -5.17
N GLY A 210 12.55 -2.81 -6.16
CA GLY A 210 13.31 -3.62 -7.11
C GLY A 210 14.48 -4.38 -6.50
N LEU A 211 15.14 -3.80 -5.49
CA LEU A 211 16.17 -4.50 -4.71
C LEU A 211 15.58 -5.63 -3.86
N ALA A 212 14.49 -5.34 -3.15
CA ALA A 212 13.93 -6.28 -2.19
C ALA A 212 13.07 -7.38 -2.85
N GLY A 213 12.45 -7.09 -4.00
CA GLY A 213 11.44 -7.96 -4.60
C GLY A 213 10.21 -8.15 -3.72
N ILE A 214 10.03 -7.33 -2.68
CA ILE A 214 8.95 -7.45 -1.70
C ILE A 214 8.10 -6.20 -1.75
N CYS A 215 6.81 -6.36 -2.06
CA CYS A 215 5.83 -5.29 -2.02
C CYS A 215 5.38 -5.02 -0.56
N PRO A 216 5.19 -3.76 -0.14
CA PRO A 216 4.80 -3.44 1.25
C PRO A 216 3.47 -4.06 1.68
N GLY A 217 2.49 -4.19 0.77
CA GLY A 217 1.19 -4.81 1.08
C GLY A 217 1.33 -6.30 1.44
N PRO A 218 1.87 -7.13 0.55
CA PRO A 218 2.15 -8.53 0.87
C PRO A 218 3.14 -8.73 2.01
N ALA A 219 4.08 -7.81 2.25
CA ALA A 219 4.95 -7.86 3.44
C ALA A 219 4.14 -7.80 4.73
N LEU A 220 3.16 -6.90 4.83
CA LEU A 220 2.30 -6.80 6.02
C LEU A 220 1.44 -8.05 6.23
N VAL A 221 0.92 -8.64 5.15
CA VAL A 221 0.19 -9.92 5.22
C VAL A 221 1.12 -11.06 5.63
N GLY A 222 2.33 -11.07 5.07
CA GLY A 222 3.39 -12.02 5.38
C GLY A 222 3.95 -11.86 6.80
N ALA A 223 3.74 -10.75 7.50
CA ALA A 223 4.19 -10.58 8.87
C ALA A 223 3.62 -11.67 9.81
N LEU A 224 2.43 -12.18 9.48
CA LEU A 224 1.76 -13.25 10.23
C LEU A 224 2.45 -14.61 10.09
N THR A 225 3.34 -14.80 9.10
CA THR A 225 4.11 -16.04 8.98
C THR A 225 5.24 -16.13 10.00
N GLY A 226 5.56 -15.02 10.68
CA GLY A 226 6.65 -14.96 11.67
C GLY A 226 8.05 -15.01 11.06
N ASP A 227 8.17 -14.87 9.74
CA ASP A 227 9.47 -14.92 9.06
C ASP A 227 10.35 -13.72 9.47
N PRO A 228 11.56 -13.96 10.00
CA PRO A 228 12.42 -12.89 10.50
C PRO A 228 12.91 -11.94 9.40
N HIS A 229 13.02 -12.39 8.14
CA HIS A 229 13.40 -11.53 7.02
C HIS A 229 12.27 -10.57 6.65
N VAL A 230 11.01 -11.04 6.66
CA VAL A 230 9.83 -10.19 6.43
C VAL A 230 9.67 -9.16 7.57
N LEU A 231 9.84 -9.59 8.82
CA LEU A 231 9.78 -8.69 9.97
C LEU A 231 10.90 -7.64 9.94
N GLY A 232 12.13 -8.04 9.60
CA GLY A 232 13.25 -7.12 9.40
C GLY A 232 12.99 -6.11 8.27
N TYR A 233 12.38 -6.56 7.17
CA TYR A 233 11.97 -5.67 6.07
C TYR A 233 10.95 -4.63 6.54
N ILE A 234 9.92 -5.05 7.29
CA ILE A 234 8.88 -4.16 7.83
C ILE A 234 9.48 -3.17 8.83
N ALA A 235 10.32 -3.63 9.77
CA ALA A 235 10.99 -2.76 10.73
C ALA A 235 11.82 -1.69 10.02
N ALA A 236 12.59 -2.07 9.00
CA ALA A 236 13.34 -1.12 8.19
C ALA A 236 12.43 -0.17 7.40
N MET A 237 11.29 -0.64 6.87
CA MET A 237 10.30 0.20 6.19
C MET A 237 9.71 1.24 7.13
N VAL A 238 9.27 0.83 8.32
CA VAL A 238 8.75 1.75 9.35
C VAL A 238 9.82 2.75 9.78
N GLY A 239 11.06 2.29 9.97
CA GLY A 239 12.20 3.16 10.25
C GLY A 239 12.42 4.23 9.16
N GLY A 240 12.25 3.86 7.89
CA GLY A 240 12.37 4.77 6.75
C GLY A 240 11.27 5.83 6.73
N MET A 241 10.03 5.44 7.01
CA MET A 241 8.91 6.37 7.13
C MET A 241 9.13 7.37 8.27
N PHE A 242 9.62 6.88 9.42
CA PHE A 242 9.92 7.74 10.57
C PHE A 242 11.07 8.72 10.28
N LEU A 243 12.14 8.23 9.66
CA LEU A 243 13.30 9.05 9.29
C LEU A 243 12.89 10.20 8.37
N GLN A 244 12.08 9.91 7.34
CA GLN A 244 11.57 10.93 6.43
C GLN A 244 10.69 11.95 7.16
N GLY A 245 9.80 11.51 8.04
CA GLY A 245 8.99 12.42 8.86
C GLY A 245 9.84 13.34 9.74
N ARG A 246 10.95 12.84 10.29
CA ARG A 246 11.90 13.65 11.07
C ARG A 246 12.66 14.65 10.20
N LEU A 247 13.09 14.24 9.01
CA LEU A 247 13.77 15.11 8.06
C LEU A 247 12.87 16.29 7.65
N GLU A 248 11.60 16.01 7.35
CA GLU A 248 10.63 17.07 6.99
C GLU A 248 10.37 18.03 8.16
N ALA A 249 10.25 17.50 9.38
CA ALA A 249 10.11 18.33 10.58
C ALA A 249 11.34 19.21 10.83
N LEU A 250 12.55 18.70 10.56
CA LEU A 250 13.80 19.46 10.70
C LEU A 250 13.91 20.56 9.63
N VAL A 251 13.62 20.24 8.37
CA VAL A 251 13.63 21.23 7.27
C VAL A 251 12.62 22.34 7.53
N ALA A 252 11.42 22.02 8.02
CA ALA A 252 10.40 23.01 8.37
C ALA A 252 10.84 23.95 9.51
N ARG A 253 11.57 23.42 10.50
CA ARG A 253 12.13 24.21 11.62
C ARG A 253 13.23 25.16 11.14
N VAL A 254 14.13 24.69 10.27
CA VAL A 254 15.21 25.52 9.70
C VAL A 254 14.63 26.61 8.79
N GLY A 255 13.64 26.28 7.96
CA GLY A 255 12.96 27.25 7.08
C GLY A 255 12.17 28.32 7.84
N SER A 256 11.60 27.98 9.01
CA SER A 256 10.88 28.95 9.85
C SER A 256 11.80 29.83 10.70
N GLY A 257 13.07 29.46 10.87
CA GLY A 257 14.06 30.24 11.62
C GLY A 257 14.68 31.41 10.86
N GLY A 258 14.50 31.49 9.53
CA GLY A 258 15.08 32.52 8.66
C GLY A 258 14.18 33.72 8.35
N GLY A 259 12.95 33.76 8.86
CA GLY A 259 11.94 34.77 8.51
C GLY A 259 11.31 35.45 9.72
N ARG A 260 12.10 36.13 10.56
CA ARG A 260 11.56 37.05 11.57
C ARG A 260 12.49 38.23 11.88
N SER A 261 12.58 39.15 10.93
CA SER A 261 12.86 40.59 11.14
C SER A 261 12.48 41.29 9.83
N THR A 262 11.34 41.94 9.73
CA THR A 262 11.21 43.36 10.11
C THR A 262 9.85 43.66 10.76
N LYS A 263 9.93 44.26 11.96
CA LYS A 263 8.87 45.11 12.51
C LYS A 263 8.85 46.44 11.75
N SER A 264 7.65 46.91 11.42
CA SER A 264 7.24 48.33 11.34
C SER A 264 5.72 48.27 11.33
N MET A 265 4.93 48.56 12.38
CA MET A 265 4.91 49.65 13.35
C MET A 265 4.83 51.05 12.73
N SER A 266 3.62 51.40 12.27
CA SER A 266 3.03 52.75 12.33
C SER A 266 1.52 52.56 12.27
N THR A 267 0.83 52.67 13.42
CA THR A 267 -0.05 53.80 13.79
C THR A 267 -1.21 54.01 12.83
#